data_AF-A0A259PKA1-F1
#
_entry.id   AF-A0A259PKA1-F1
#
_cell.length_a   1.000
_cell.length_b   1.000
_cell.length_c   1.000
_cell.angle_alpha   90.00
_cell.angle_beta   90.00
_cell.angle_gamma   90.00
#
_symmetry.space_group_name_H-M   'P 1'
#
loop_
_entity.id
_entity.type
_entity.pdbx_description
1 polymer ?
#
loop_
_entity_poly.entity_id
_entity_poly.type
_entity_poly.pdbx_seq_one_letter_code
_entity_poly.pdbx_strand_id
1 'polypeptide(L)'
;MRKSLLARWVALPAAAALALLTACSSGGSSASSTASAAAAGSCTNTIQKPSAKKVTVWAWYPAFDKVVDQFNSTHDDVQICWTNAGQGNDEYTKFSTAIEAKSGAPDVIMLEAEVLSSFTIRNALVDLSSYGAADVAKDYTAGAWKDVSSGSHVYAIPVDGGPMGM
;
A
#
# COMPACT_ATOMS: atom_id res chain seq x y z
N MET A 1 -21.72 -64.99 -28.05
CA MET A 1 -20.26 -64.80 -27.90
C MET A 1 -19.96 -63.36 -27.53
N ARG A 2 -19.58 -63.08 -26.29
CA ARG A 2 -18.55 -62.11 -25.86
C ARG A 2 -18.54 -62.09 -24.33
N LYS A 3 -17.31 -62.15 -23.82
CA LYS A 3 -16.89 -62.75 -22.56
C LYS A 3 -17.19 -61.87 -21.34
N SER A 4 -17.57 -62.56 -20.27
CA SER A 4 -17.23 -62.30 -18.86
C SER A 4 -16.10 -61.30 -18.62
N LEU A 5 -16.34 -60.31 -17.75
CA LEU A 5 -15.38 -59.89 -16.73
C LEU A 5 -16.15 -59.54 -15.44
N LEU A 6 -15.90 -60.36 -14.42
CA LEU A 6 -16.36 -60.22 -13.05
C LEU A 6 -15.51 -59.18 -12.29
N ALA A 7 -16.14 -58.66 -11.24
CA ALA A 7 -15.59 -58.27 -9.94
C ALA A 7 -14.90 -56.89 -9.81
N ARG A 8 -15.50 -56.03 -8.99
CA ARG A 8 -15.15 -55.91 -7.56
C ARG A 8 -16.06 -54.91 -6.85
N TRP A 9 -16.69 -55.37 -5.78
CA TRP A 9 -17.26 -54.54 -4.72
C TRP A 9 -16.14 -54.03 -3.82
N VAL A 10 -16.11 -52.73 -3.49
CA VAL A 10 -15.63 -52.20 -2.20
C VAL A 10 -16.43 -50.94 -1.87
N ALA A 11 -16.98 -50.92 -0.65
CA ALA A 11 -17.87 -49.91 -0.10
C ALA A 11 -17.16 -48.59 0.26
N LEU A 12 -17.92 -47.50 0.21
CA LEU A 12 -17.64 -46.18 0.80
C LEU A 12 -17.40 -46.29 2.31
N PRO A 13 -16.51 -45.45 2.85
CA PRO A 13 -17.01 -44.49 3.84
C PRO A 13 -16.53 -43.05 3.58
N ALA A 14 -17.48 -42.13 3.73
CA ALA A 14 -17.23 -40.69 3.82
C ALA A 14 -16.61 -40.35 5.18
N ALA A 15 -15.53 -39.58 5.17
CA ALA A 15 -14.98 -38.93 6.36
C ALA A 15 -14.64 -37.48 6.00
N ALA A 16 -15.61 -36.59 6.20
CA ALA A 16 -15.41 -35.15 6.19
C ALA A 16 -14.87 -34.73 7.56
N ALA A 17 -13.58 -34.39 7.64
CA ALA A 17 -12.99 -33.75 8.81
C ALA A 17 -12.98 -32.24 8.59
N LEU A 18 -14.02 -31.55 9.07
CA LEU A 18 -13.99 -30.10 9.23
C LEU A 18 -13.09 -29.76 10.42
N ALA A 19 -11.95 -29.14 10.14
CA ALA A 19 -11.12 -28.51 11.16
C ALA A 19 -11.80 -27.20 11.60
N LEU A 20 -12.39 -27.23 12.80
CA LEU A 20 -12.89 -26.05 13.49
C LEU A 20 -11.70 -25.27 14.05
N LEU A 21 -11.31 -24.17 13.41
CA LEU A 21 -10.45 -23.17 14.06
C LEU A 21 -11.28 -22.35 15.03
N THR A 22 -11.12 -22.67 16.32
CA THR A 22 -11.59 -21.85 17.44
C THR A 22 -10.79 -20.55 17.50
N ALA A 23 -11.37 -19.48 16.95
CA ALA A 23 -10.90 -18.12 17.16
C ALA A 23 -11.40 -17.60 18.52
N CYS A 24 -10.48 -17.43 19.46
CA CYS A 24 -10.71 -16.67 20.69
C CYS A 24 -10.64 -15.17 20.36
N SER A 25 -11.76 -14.47 20.36
CA SER A 25 -11.81 -13.05 20.74
C SER A 25 -13.21 -12.70 21.21
N SER A 26 -13.30 -12.41 22.50
CA SER A 26 -14.48 -11.95 23.21
C SER A 26 -14.86 -10.52 22.81
N GLY A 27 -16.12 -10.34 22.42
CA GLY A 27 -16.92 -9.16 22.78
C GLY A 27 -17.20 -8.10 21.71
N GLY A 28 -18.45 -8.07 21.22
CA GLY A 28 -19.18 -6.79 21.05
C GLY A 28 -19.55 -6.33 19.63
N SER A 29 -20.69 -6.82 19.15
CA SER A 29 -21.75 -6.16 18.36
C SER A 29 -21.43 -5.28 17.13
N SER A 30 -22.03 -5.74 16.03
CA SER A 30 -22.27 -5.15 14.72
C SER A 30 -22.46 -3.62 14.62
N ALA A 31 -21.71 -3.01 13.71
CA ALA A 31 -22.18 -1.90 12.88
C ALA A 31 -21.46 -1.95 11.52
N SER A 32 -22.24 -2.18 10.46
CA SER A 32 -21.79 -2.13 9.07
C SER A 32 -21.26 -0.74 8.72
N SER A 33 -19.97 -0.66 8.39
CA SER A 33 -19.36 0.47 7.69
C SER A 33 -18.44 -0.11 6.64
N THR A 34 -18.81 0.03 5.37
CA THR A 34 -17.96 -0.31 4.24
C THR A 34 -16.88 0.78 4.12
N ALA A 35 -15.90 0.74 5.02
CA ALA A 35 -14.62 1.40 4.83
C ALA A 35 -13.65 0.31 4.40
N SER A 36 -13.02 0.51 3.24
CA SER A 36 -11.88 -0.30 2.80
C SER A 36 -10.79 -0.16 3.86
N ALA A 37 -10.77 -1.09 4.82
CA ALA A 37 -9.65 -1.26 5.74
C ALA A 37 -8.53 -1.90 4.93
N ALA A 38 -7.73 -1.07 4.26
CA ALA A 38 -6.37 -1.45 3.90
C ALA A 38 -5.75 -2.04 5.16
N ALA A 39 -5.20 -3.26 5.04
CA ALA A 39 -4.67 -4.03 6.15
C ALA A 39 -3.78 -3.15 7.01
N ALA A 40 -4.26 -2.78 8.20
CA ALA A 40 -3.52 -2.00 9.16
C ALA A 40 -2.41 -2.89 9.73
N GLY A 41 -1.32 -3.04 8.99
CA GLY A 41 -0.03 -3.33 9.58
C GLY A 41 0.24 -2.30 10.68
N SER A 42 0.81 -2.72 11.79
CA SER A 42 1.22 -1.81 12.85
C SER A 42 2.11 -0.72 12.28
N CYS A 43 1.72 0.55 12.42
CA CYS A 43 2.57 1.68 12.04
C CYS A 43 3.91 1.57 12.76
N THR A 44 5.00 1.97 12.10
CA THR A 44 6.32 2.12 12.71
C THR A 44 6.33 3.23 13.75
N ASN A 45 5.51 4.27 13.59
CA ASN A 45 5.38 5.39 14.51
C ASN A 45 4.17 5.25 15.46
N THR A 46 4.15 6.08 16.50
CA THR A 46 2.98 6.22 17.38
C THR A 46 1.96 7.19 16.78
N ILE A 47 0.68 6.82 16.81
CA ILE A 47 -0.42 7.71 16.42
C ILE A 47 -0.84 8.53 17.65
N GLN A 48 -0.72 9.86 17.56
CA GLN A 48 -0.97 10.77 18.69
C GLN A 48 -2.47 11.03 18.90
N LYS A 49 -3.25 11.04 17.81
CA LYS A 49 -4.69 11.29 17.82
C LYS A 49 -5.45 10.09 17.23
N PRO A 50 -5.75 9.03 18.00
CA PRO A 50 -6.33 7.79 17.47
C PRO A 50 -7.69 7.95 16.79
N SER A 51 -8.45 9.00 17.11
CA SER A 51 -9.76 9.30 16.53
C SER A 51 -9.69 10.06 15.19
N ALA A 52 -8.52 10.58 14.82
CA ALA A 52 -8.30 11.29 13.56
C ALA A 52 -8.31 10.32 12.37
N LYS A 53 -8.50 10.84 11.16
CA LYS A 53 -8.36 10.04 9.94
C LYS A 53 -6.91 9.59 9.79
N LYS A 54 -6.70 8.34 9.37
CA LYS A 54 -5.36 7.79 9.18
C LYS A 54 -5.04 7.73 7.70
N VAL A 55 -3.84 8.16 7.36
CA VAL A 55 -3.23 7.98 6.03
C VAL A 55 -2.03 7.08 6.21
N THR A 56 -2.02 5.95 5.50
CA THR A 56 -0.92 4.99 5.51
C THR A 56 0.16 5.41 4.52
N VAL A 57 1.40 5.40 4.97
CA VAL A 57 2.55 5.87 4.18
C VAL A 57 3.65 4.83 4.19
N TRP A 58 4.12 4.41 3.02
CA TRP A 58 5.38 3.67 2.91
C TRP A 58 6.49 4.61 2.46
N ALA A 59 7.57 4.62 3.24
CA ALA A 59 8.72 5.49 3.00
C ALA A 59 9.93 4.99 3.77
N TRP A 60 11.14 5.32 3.29
CA TRP A 60 12.37 4.85 3.92
C TRP A 60 13.46 5.90 4.08
N TYR A 61 13.18 7.17 3.78
CA TYR A 61 14.18 8.24 3.88
C TYR A 61 14.78 8.31 5.30
N PRO A 62 16.08 8.62 5.45
CA PRO A 62 16.67 8.85 6.76
C PRO A 62 15.89 9.91 7.54
N ALA A 63 15.67 9.67 8.83
CA ALA A 63 14.93 10.58 9.72
C ALA A 63 13.46 10.86 9.33
N PHE A 64 12.82 9.98 8.55
CA PHE A 64 11.39 10.12 8.21
C PHE A 64 10.47 10.05 9.45
N ASP A 65 10.91 9.39 10.52
CA ASP A 65 10.27 9.41 11.83
C ASP A 65 10.02 10.84 12.33
N LYS A 66 11.02 11.73 12.21
CA LYS A 66 10.89 13.14 12.63
C LYS A 66 9.91 13.91 11.77
N VAL A 67 9.85 13.63 10.46
CA VAL A 67 8.89 14.25 9.54
C VAL A 67 7.47 13.86 9.95
N VAL A 68 7.25 12.57 10.21
CA VAL A 68 5.96 12.02 10.64
C VAL A 68 5.56 12.57 12.01
N ASP A 69 6.48 12.65 12.97
CA ASP A 69 6.21 13.20 14.30
C ASP A 69 5.85 14.68 14.24
N GLN A 70 6.57 15.47 13.44
CA GLN A 70 6.26 16.88 13.24
C GLN A 70 4.89 17.07 12.58
N PHE A 71 4.56 16.28 11.56
CA PHE A 71 3.25 16.36 10.92
C PHE A 71 2.14 15.99 11.91
N ASN A 72 2.27 14.85 12.59
CA ASN A 72 1.24 14.34 13.51
C ASN A 72 1.04 15.20 14.75
N SER A 73 2.05 15.96 15.18
CA SER A 73 1.93 16.90 16.30
C SER A 73 1.23 18.21 15.93
N THR A 74 1.20 18.56 14.64
CA THR A 74 0.63 19.83 14.15
C THR A 74 -0.72 19.67 13.46
N HIS A 75 -1.14 18.43 13.15
CA HIS A 75 -2.40 18.13 12.47
C HIS A 75 -3.27 17.20 13.34
N ASP A 76 -4.39 17.73 13.83
CA ASP A 76 -5.31 16.99 14.70
C ASP A 76 -6.39 16.22 13.91
N ASP A 77 -6.59 16.55 12.63
CA ASP A 77 -7.60 16.01 11.74
C ASP A 77 -7.13 14.77 10.97
N VAL A 78 -5.83 14.71 10.66
CA VAL A 78 -5.17 13.61 9.96
C VAL A 78 -3.93 13.14 10.71
N GLN A 79 -3.72 11.84 10.77
CA GLN A 79 -2.53 11.22 11.34
C GLN A 79 -1.89 10.26 10.33
N ILE A 80 -0.58 10.40 10.16
CA ILE A 80 0.25 9.55 9.32
C ILE A 80 0.61 8.27 10.09
N CYS A 81 0.22 7.14 9.51
CA CYS A 81 0.64 5.79 9.87
C CYS A 81 1.75 5.37 8.92
N TRP A 82 2.99 5.66 9.29
CA TRP A 82 4.16 5.35 8.48
C TRP A 82 4.60 3.91 8.70
N THR A 83 5.03 3.24 7.63
CA THR A 83 5.68 1.93 7.65
C THR A 83 6.94 1.98 6.80
N ASN A 84 8.07 1.53 7.34
CA ASN A 84 9.23 1.23 6.50
C ASN A 84 9.05 -0.16 5.88
N ALA A 85 8.63 -0.20 4.61
CA ALA A 85 8.35 -1.45 3.90
C ALA A 85 9.61 -2.06 3.25
N GLY A 86 10.79 -1.51 3.47
CA GLY A 86 12.02 -1.84 2.74
C GLY A 86 12.55 -0.61 2.02
N GLN A 87 13.69 -0.74 1.34
CA GLN A 87 14.31 0.37 0.60
C GLN A 87 14.48 -0.01 -0.86
N GLY A 88 14.16 0.92 -1.77
CA GLY A 88 14.25 0.68 -3.20
C GLY A 88 13.48 -0.56 -3.63
N ASN A 89 14.16 -1.51 -4.26
CA ASN A 89 13.54 -2.70 -4.87
C ASN A 89 12.73 -3.57 -3.89
N ASP A 90 13.09 -3.61 -2.60
CA ASP A 90 12.33 -4.35 -1.60
C ASP A 90 10.92 -3.76 -1.40
N GLU A 91 10.81 -2.43 -1.36
CA GLU A 91 9.51 -1.74 -1.28
C GLU A 91 8.74 -1.88 -2.60
N TYR A 92 9.40 -1.73 -3.75
CA TYR A 92 8.77 -1.83 -5.08
C TYR A 92 8.17 -3.20 -5.34
N THR A 93 8.84 -4.26 -4.88
CA THR A 93 8.35 -5.64 -5.00
C THR A 93 7.11 -5.86 -4.15
N LYS A 94 7.10 -5.34 -2.91
CA LYS A 94 5.93 -5.42 -2.02
C LYS A 94 4.76 -4.60 -2.56
N PHE A 95 5.03 -3.40 -3.05
CA PHE A 95 4.00 -2.56 -3.66
C PHE A 95 3.42 -3.22 -4.91
N SER A 96 4.27 -3.75 -5.78
CA SER A 96 3.81 -4.52 -6.95
C SER A 96 2.91 -5.69 -6.55
N THR A 97 3.28 -6.43 -5.51
CA THR A 97 2.46 -7.53 -4.98
C THR A 97 1.11 -7.04 -4.46
N ALA A 98 1.09 -5.91 -3.74
CA ALA A 98 -0.12 -5.31 -3.20
C ALA A 98 -1.06 -4.80 -4.32
N ILE A 99 -0.51 -4.23 -5.38
CA ILE A 99 -1.25 -3.81 -6.57
C ILE A 99 -1.86 -5.02 -7.29
N GLU A 100 -1.10 -6.10 -7.50
CA GLU A 100 -1.62 -7.33 -8.11
C GLU A 100 -2.71 -7.98 -7.24
N ALA A 101 -2.53 -7.97 -5.92
CA ALA A 101 -3.51 -8.46 -4.96
C ALA A 101 -4.73 -7.54 -4.80
N LYS A 102 -4.66 -6.31 -5.34
CA LYS A 102 -5.65 -5.23 -5.15
C LYS A 102 -5.97 -4.94 -3.68
N SER A 103 -5.00 -5.16 -2.80
CA SER A 103 -5.14 -5.04 -1.35
C SER A 103 -3.77 -4.89 -0.70
N GLY A 104 -3.72 -4.13 0.39
CA GLY A 104 -2.50 -3.96 1.21
C GLY A 104 -1.52 -2.89 0.72
N ALA A 105 -1.83 -2.15 -0.34
CA ALA A 105 -1.06 -0.99 -0.76
C ALA A 105 -1.30 0.18 0.22
N PRO A 106 -0.28 1.01 0.49
CA PRO A 106 -0.47 2.22 1.29
C PRO A 106 -1.24 3.29 0.50
N ASP A 107 -1.75 4.29 1.21
CA ASP A 107 -2.39 5.46 0.60
C ASP A 107 -1.36 6.36 -0.10
N VAL A 108 -0.16 6.48 0.47
CA VAL A 108 0.99 7.21 -0.10
C VAL A 108 2.22 6.31 -0.08
N ILE A 109 2.99 6.33 -1.16
CA ILE A 109 4.22 5.55 -1.30
C ILE A 109 5.37 6.44 -1.78
N MET A 110 6.56 6.18 -1.25
CA MET A 110 7.81 6.73 -1.74
C MET A 110 8.29 5.90 -2.92
N LEU A 111 8.63 6.55 -4.04
CA LEU A 111 9.17 5.89 -5.21
C LEU A 111 10.33 6.72 -5.74
N GLU A 112 11.41 6.06 -6.13
CA GLU A 112 12.46 6.74 -6.91
C GLU A 112 11.89 7.11 -8.29
N ALA A 113 12.30 8.27 -8.78
CA ALA A 113 11.85 8.80 -10.08
C ALA A 113 12.01 7.78 -11.22
N GLU A 114 13.10 7.01 -11.21
CA GLU A 114 13.40 6.02 -12.25
C GLU A 114 12.38 4.87 -12.33
N VAL A 115 11.72 4.51 -11.22
CA VAL A 115 10.71 3.44 -11.20
C VAL A 115 9.28 3.95 -11.36
N LEU A 116 9.04 5.26 -11.25
CA LEU A 116 7.71 5.85 -11.25
C LEU A 116 6.89 5.46 -12.50
N SER A 117 7.53 5.50 -13.67
CA SER A 117 6.89 5.17 -14.96
C SER A 117 6.34 3.74 -15.01
N SER A 118 6.97 2.80 -14.31
CA SER A 118 6.52 1.40 -14.26
C SER A 118 5.17 1.27 -13.53
N PHE A 119 4.89 2.15 -12.57
CA PHE A 119 3.65 2.15 -11.79
C PHE A 119 2.56 3.02 -12.44
N THR A 120 2.92 4.12 -13.10
CA THR A 120 1.94 4.95 -13.83
C THR A 120 1.33 4.20 -15.01
N ILE A 121 2.13 3.45 -15.79
CA ILE A 121 1.64 2.63 -16.92
C ILE A 121 0.68 1.53 -16.45
N ARG A 122 0.85 1.04 -15.22
CA ARG A 122 -0.04 0.05 -14.59
C ARG A 122 -1.30 0.68 -13.98
N ASN A 123 -1.48 2.00 -14.09
CA ASN A 123 -2.52 2.77 -13.40
C ASN A 123 -2.51 2.56 -11.87
N ALA A 124 -1.34 2.33 -11.29
CA ALA A 124 -1.17 2.13 -9.85
C ALA A 124 -1.06 3.44 -9.07
N LEU A 125 -0.90 4.57 -9.75
CA LEU A 125 -0.75 5.90 -9.16
C LEU A 125 -1.86 6.84 -9.63
N VAL A 126 -2.34 7.68 -8.72
CA VAL A 126 -3.33 8.71 -9.01
C VAL A 126 -2.67 9.91 -9.69
N ASP A 127 -3.36 10.54 -10.63
CA ASP A 127 -2.95 11.85 -11.14
C ASP A 127 -3.28 12.95 -10.13
N LEU A 128 -2.23 13.51 -9.53
CA LEU A 128 -2.25 14.55 -8.52
C LEU A 128 -2.52 15.94 -9.10
N SER A 129 -2.46 16.12 -10.43
CA SER A 129 -2.73 17.42 -11.06
C SER A 129 -4.13 17.95 -10.70
N SER A 130 -5.11 17.03 -10.59
CA SER A 130 -6.49 17.33 -10.18
C SER A 130 -6.64 17.65 -8.69
N TYR A 131 -5.59 17.45 -7.90
CA TYR A 131 -5.55 17.66 -6.44
C TYR A 131 -4.63 18.81 -6.03
N GLY A 132 -4.30 19.72 -6.97
CA GLY A 132 -3.51 20.93 -6.69
C GLY A 132 -2.00 20.74 -6.77
N ALA A 133 -1.50 19.56 -7.19
CA ALA A 133 -0.05 19.38 -7.37
C ALA A 133 0.53 20.36 -8.40
N ALA A 134 -0.23 20.75 -9.42
CA ALA A 134 0.21 21.73 -10.41
C ALA A 134 0.55 23.11 -9.80
N ASP A 135 -0.06 23.47 -8.66
CA ASP A 135 0.12 24.78 -8.03
C ASP A 135 1.49 24.94 -7.36
N VAL A 136 2.11 23.81 -6.97
CA VAL A 136 3.44 23.77 -6.33
C VAL A 136 4.57 23.52 -7.31
N ALA A 137 4.28 23.35 -8.61
CA ALA A 137 5.29 23.04 -9.64
C ALA A 137 6.47 24.04 -9.66
N LYS A 138 6.17 25.31 -9.40
CA LYS A 138 7.14 26.42 -9.36
C LYS A 138 8.11 26.35 -8.17
N ASP A 139 7.80 25.55 -7.16
CA ASP A 139 8.63 25.38 -5.95
C ASP A 139 9.72 24.31 -6.17
N TYR A 140 9.69 23.63 -7.33
CA TYR A 140 10.62 22.58 -7.71
C TYR A 140 11.47 22.97 -8.92
N THR A 141 12.63 22.32 -9.07
CA THR A 141 13.44 22.47 -10.29
C THR A 141 12.73 21.84 -11.48
N ALA A 142 13.00 22.37 -12.68
CA ALA A 142 12.41 21.84 -13.92
C ALA A 142 12.77 20.37 -14.17
N GLY A 143 13.97 19.93 -13.75
CA GLY A 143 14.39 18.53 -13.85
C GLY A 143 13.55 17.62 -12.95
N ALA A 144 13.54 17.91 -11.65
CA ALA A 144 12.78 17.11 -10.68
C ALA A 144 11.28 17.08 -11.01
N TRP A 145 10.71 18.19 -11.49
CA TRP A 145 9.30 18.23 -11.90
C TRP A 145 9.02 17.37 -13.14
N LYS A 146 9.93 17.38 -14.11
CA LYS A 146 9.82 16.56 -15.32
C LYS A 146 9.87 15.07 -14.99
N ASP A 147 10.64 14.68 -13.98
CA ASP A 147 10.78 13.28 -13.58
C ASP A 147 9.49 12.69 -12.98
N VAL A 148 8.59 13.54 -12.47
CA VAL A 148 7.32 13.12 -11.84
C VAL A 148 6.07 13.42 -12.66
N SER A 149 6.21 14.04 -13.84
CA SER A 149 5.10 14.48 -14.68
C SER A 149 5.15 13.90 -16.09
N SER A 150 3.97 13.78 -16.72
CA SER A 150 3.82 13.36 -18.11
C SER A 150 2.68 14.12 -18.77
N GLY A 151 3.02 14.96 -19.75
CA GLY A 151 2.06 15.90 -20.33
C GLY A 151 1.52 16.86 -19.27
N SER A 152 0.19 16.89 -19.09
CA SER A 152 -0.49 17.67 -18.05
C SER A 152 -0.67 16.92 -16.71
N HIS A 153 -0.29 15.64 -16.66
CA HIS A 153 -0.47 14.80 -15.47
C HIS A 153 0.74 14.86 -14.56
N VAL A 154 0.50 14.78 -13.25
CA VAL A 154 1.54 14.80 -12.21
C VAL A 154 1.31 13.60 -11.30
N TYR A 155 2.28 12.71 -11.16
CA TYR A 155 2.09 11.43 -10.46
C TYR A 155 2.80 11.33 -9.11
N ALA A 156 3.69 12.28 -8.81
CA ALA A 156 4.38 12.37 -7.53
C ALA A 156 4.78 13.83 -7.23
N ILE A 157 5.13 14.08 -5.97
CA ILE A 157 5.75 15.33 -5.52
C ILE A 157 7.22 15.04 -5.23
N PRO A 158 8.18 15.75 -5.85
CA PRO A 158 9.61 15.50 -5.58
C PRO A 158 9.95 15.82 -4.12
N VAL A 159 10.77 14.98 -3.49
CA VAL A 159 11.21 15.17 -2.09
C VAL A 159 12.73 15.33 -1.97
N ASP A 160 13.47 14.86 -2.96
CA ASP A 160 14.91 15.05 -3.08
C ASP A 160 15.32 15.17 -4.56
N GLY A 161 16.62 15.31 -4.79
CA GLY A 161 17.22 15.24 -6.12
C GLY A 161 18.56 14.53 -6.03
N GLY A 162 18.88 13.71 -7.03
CA GLY A 162 20.10 12.91 -7.08
C GLY A 162 21.01 13.29 -8.26
N PRO A 163 21.59 14.50 -8.31
CA PRO A 163 22.55 14.83 -9.36
C PRO A 163 23.78 13.94 -9.22
N MET A 164 24.14 13.25 -10.31
CA MET A 164 25.37 12.47 -10.36
C MET A 164 26.58 13.41 -10.37
N GLY A 165 27.42 13.34 -9.34
CA GLY A 165 28.73 13.97 -9.32
C GLY A 165 29.79 13.08 -9.97
N MET A 166 30.84 13.68 -10.53
CA MET A 166 32.06 12.97 -10.97
C MET A 166 33.17 13.11 -9.93
#